data_AF-A0A1E9GBB6-F1
#
_entry.id   AF-A0A1E9GBB6-F1
#
_cell.length_a   1.000
_cell.length_b   1.000
_cell.length_c   1.000
_cell.angle_alpha   90.00
_cell.angle_beta   90.00
_cell.angle_gamma   90.00
#
_symmetry.space_group_name_H-M   'P 1'
#
loop_
_entity.id
_entity.type
_entity.pdbx_description
1 polymer ?
#
loop_
_entity_poly.entity_id
_entity_poly.type
_entity_poly.pdbx_seq_one_letter_code
_entity_poly.pdbx_strand_id
1 'polypeptide(L)'
;MNAEQNQRTEEREIYRRACVRAYRFGVAWSTAARTTIERYREALNELNGFPVPDKDTGSNIAHTLLTLTEEFERGMEQVLPSEALPAGEIPGGEGACVPEAAGTSEEETFAHLWIQLGGIYEHAIMRASRVARGNSGTLLCAWALEAVRSYWFLPGNLAQELGDAAAELPLVRALEADYERVLAGGSLPKHREVKLEYAHAEARAMAFAAERIRASVGEQMVPSTMLSVMVELARLDAHYDASQDAEAADEVLKERRRALMRAALERTAQFPPSPELAGFVDAGALGFYLAVVHSNPRWEGATLNEAQVESMLRAPSAGVASAVGSEPAEHAEGEGQSGWELMGTLTCEPLALAQLRPELEAMGDSLLITPLDMAAGLWALHVHVPDIDPARELIMGYGQWSDERISSLADGRHADHACGAEGGA
;
A
#
# COMPACT_ATOMS: atom_id res chain seq x y z
N MET A 1 -9.69 -34.85 -28.36
CA MET A 1 -8.21 -34.72 -28.23
C MET A 1 -7.69 -33.36 -28.68
N ASN A 2 -7.86 -32.91 -29.93
CA ASN A 2 -7.29 -31.60 -30.35
C ASN A 2 -7.88 -30.35 -29.65
N ALA A 3 -9.18 -30.32 -29.33
CA ALA A 3 -9.79 -29.15 -28.70
C ALA A 3 -9.36 -28.97 -27.23
N GLU A 4 -9.38 -30.05 -26.44
CA GLU A 4 -8.93 -30.04 -25.04
C GLU A 4 -7.42 -29.79 -24.90
N GLN A 5 -6.62 -30.25 -25.86
CA GLN A 5 -5.17 -30.01 -25.86
C GLN A 5 -4.84 -28.57 -26.24
N ASN A 6 -5.56 -27.99 -27.21
CA ASN A 6 -5.43 -26.57 -27.54
C ASN A 6 -5.88 -25.67 -26.39
N GLN A 7 -6.98 -26.01 -25.71
CA GLN A 7 -7.46 -25.23 -24.57
C GLN A 7 -6.47 -25.24 -23.41
N ARG A 8 -5.92 -26.41 -23.05
CA ARG A 8 -4.83 -26.51 -22.05
C ARG A 8 -3.59 -25.70 -22.45
N THR A 9 -3.25 -25.69 -23.74
CA THR A 9 -2.11 -24.90 -24.24
C THR A 9 -2.34 -23.39 -24.15
N GLU A 10 -3.57 -22.92 -24.44
CA GLU A 10 -3.96 -21.52 -24.25
C GLU A 10 -3.95 -21.10 -22.78
N GLU A 11 -4.52 -21.92 -21.88
CA GLU A 11 -4.53 -21.67 -20.44
C GLU A 11 -3.11 -21.59 -19.87
N ARG A 12 -2.21 -22.50 -20.27
CA ARG A 12 -0.77 -22.48 -19.92
C ARG A 12 -0.10 -21.16 -20.25
N GLU A 13 -0.29 -20.69 -21.48
CA GLU A 13 0.35 -19.47 -21.96
C GLU A 13 -0.19 -18.23 -21.23
N ILE A 14 -1.47 -18.23 -20.83
CA ILE A 14 -2.05 -17.18 -19.99
C ILE A 14 -1.36 -17.11 -18.62
N TYR A 15 -1.21 -18.25 -17.93
CA TYR A 15 -0.53 -18.32 -16.62
C TYR A 15 0.93 -17.92 -16.68
N ARG A 16 1.66 -18.41 -17.68
CA ARG A 16 3.06 -18.03 -17.91
C ARG A 16 3.20 -16.52 -18.08
N ARG A 17 2.38 -15.91 -18.95
CA ARG A 17 2.39 -14.46 -19.16
C ARG A 17 2.01 -13.70 -17.89
N ALA A 18 1.06 -14.19 -17.10
CA ALA A 18 0.70 -13.59 -15.82
C ALA A 18 1.87 -13.61 -14.83
N CYS A 19 2.56 -14.74 -14.68
CA CYS A 19 3.75 -14.86 -13.82
C CYS A 19 4.86 -13.91 -14.26
N VAL A 20 5.20 -13.89 -15.55
CA VAL A 20 6.23 -12.99 -16.11
C VAL A 20 5.85 -11.52 -15.87
N ARG A 21 4.57 -11.16 -16.07
CA ARG A 21 4.10 -9.78 -15.82
C ARG A 21 4.18 -9.42 -14.34
N ALA A 22 3.79 -10.31 -13.44
CA ALA A 22 3.88 -10.08 -12.00
C ALA A 22 5.33 -9.91 -11.57
N TYR A 23 6.21 -10.83 -11.97
CA TYR A 23 7.65 -10.75 -11.70
C TYR A 23 8.25 -9.42 -12.18
N ARG A 24 8.08 -9.10 -13.47
CA ARG A 24 8.63 -7.86 -14.06
C ARG A 24 8.06 -6.61 -13.39
N PHE A 25 6.77 -6.63 -13.08
CA PHE A 25 6.12 -5.54 -12.37
C PHE A 25 6.76 -5.32 -11.00
N GLY A 26 6.92 -6.37 -10.19
CA GLY A 26 7.51 -6.25 -8.86
C GLY A 26 8.91 -5.69 -8.87
N VAL A 27 9.80 -6.23 -9.72
CA VAL A 27 11.19 -5.75 -9.86
C VAL A 27 11.24 -4.27 -10.30
N ALA A 28 10.44 -3.90 -11.30
CA ALA A 28 10.43 -2.54 -11.80
C ALA A 28 9.84 -1.55 -10.78
N TRP A 29 8.71 -1.91 -10.17
CA TRP A 29 8.02 -1.06 -9.19
C TRP A 29 8.83 -0.91 -7.89
N SER A 30 9.41 -1.98 -7.35
CA SER A 30 10.18 -1.91 -6.09
C SER A 30 11.38 -0.95 -6.21
N THR A 31 12.05 -0.96 -7.37
CA THR A 31 13.16 -0.06 -7.68
C THR A 31 12.68 1.38 -7.88
N ALA A 32 11.60 1.55 -8.66
CA ALA A 32 11.05 2.86 -8.98
C ALA A 32 10.48 3.56 -7.74
N ALA A 33 9.73 2.84 -6.91
CA ALA A 33 9.11 3.37 -5.69
C ALA A 33 10.17 3.90 -4.72
N ARG A 34 11.25 3.15 -4.49
CA ARG A 34 12.37 3.61 -3.66
C ARG A 34 13.05 4.84 -4.23
N THR A 35 13.35 4.83 -5.53
CA THR A 35 14.03 5.95 -6.18
C THR A 35 13.19 7.22 -6.13
N THR A 36 11.89 7.10 -6.38
CA THR A 36 10.95 8.22 -6.33
C THR A 36 10.80 8.76 -4.91
N ILE A 37 10.61 7.89 -3.91
CA ILE A 37 10.46 8.36 -2.53
C ILE A 37 11.74 8.97 -2.00
N GLU A 38 12.91 8.41 -2.29
CA GLU A 38 14.19 9.01 -1.88
C GLU A 38 14.38 10.40 -2.49
N ARG A 39 13.96 10.61 -3.74
CA ARG A 39 14.00 11.93 -4.39
C ARG A 39 13.13 12.97 -3.66
N TYR A 40 11.93 12.57 -3.24
CA TYR A 40 10.96 13.48 -2.61
C TYR A 40 11.00 13.47 -1.08
N ARG A 41 11.91 12.70 -0.47
CA ARG A 41 11.97 12.45 0.97
C ARG A 41 11.95 13.72 1.79
N GLU A 42 12.88 14.63 1.54
CA GLU A 42 12.98 15.87 2.31
C GLU A 42 11.78 16.79 2.08
N ALA A 43 11.26 16.86 0.86
CA ALA A 43 10.09 17.67 0.55
C ALA A 43 8.82 17.13 1.24
N LEU A 44 8.67 15.79 1.34
CA LEU A 44 7.60 15.15 2.09
C LEU A 44 7.75 15.36 3.61
N ASN A 45 8.99 15.34 4.12
CA ASN A 45 9.28 15.67 5.51
C ASN A 45 8.89 17.12 5.82
N GLU A 46 9.23 18.07 4.94
CA GLU A 46 8.86 19.48 5.10
C GLU A 46 7.34 19.72 5.03
N LEU A 47 6.62 18.93 4.23
CA LEU A 47 5.17 19.00 4.12
C LEU A 47 4.44 18.40 5.34
N ASN A 48 5.10 17.55 6.12
CA ASN A 48 4.45 16.81 7.21
C ASN A 48 3.91 17.75 8.30
N GLY A 49 2.58 17.82 8.38
CA GLY A 49 1.86 18.57 9.40
C GLY A 49 0.82 17.76 10.18
N PHE A 50 0.64 16.47 9.89
CA PHE A 50 -0.41 15.62 10.47
C PHE A 50 -0.03 14.12 10.52
N PRO A 51 -0.41 13.37 11.57
CA PRO A 51 -1.07 13.83 12.80
C PRO A 51 -0.16 14.67 13.70
N VAL A 52 1.16 14.44 13.57
CA VAL A 52 2.20 15.18 14.30
C VAL A 52 3.14 15.82 13.28
N PRO A 53 3.48 17.12 13.42
CA PRO A 53 4.40 17.83 12.52
C PRO A 53 5.87 17.54 12.87
N ASP A 54 6.23 16.26 12.97
CA ASP A 54 7.57 15.76 13.34
C ASP A 54 8.57 15.73 12.18
N LYS A 55 8.11 16.05 10.96
CA LYS A 55 8.89 16.09 9.72
C LYS A 55 9.52 14.76 9.34
N ASP A 56 8.81 13.65 9.56
CA ASP A 56 9.36 12.31 9.27
C ASP A 56 8.65 11.52 8.15
N THR A 57 7.53 12.01 7.60
CA THR A 57 6.67 11.21 6.70
C THR A 57 7.44 10.64 5.51
N GLY A 58 8.31 11.43 4.87
CA GLY A 58 9.15 10.96 3.77
C GLY A 58 10.17 9.91 4.24
N SER A 59 10.81 10.14 5.38
CA SER A 59 11.76 9.19 6.00
C SER A 59 11.09 7.86 6.38
N ASN A 60 9.88 7.89 6.92
CA ASN A 60 9.11 6.72 7.32
C ASN A 60 8.72 5.86 6.13
N ILE A 61 8.23 6.47 5.04
CA ILE A 61 7.93 5.76 3.80
C ILE A 61 9.21 5.21 3.15
N ALA A 62 10.29 5.99 3.13
CA ALA A 62 11.58 5.57 2.57
C ALA A 62 12.14 4.33 3.28
N HIS A 63 12.15 4.35 4.62
CA HIS A 63 12.58 3.21 5.44
C HIS A 63 11.70 1.97 5.20
N THR A 64 10.39 2.15 5.11
CA THR A 64 9.45 1.05 4.86
C THR A 64 9.70 0.42 3.48
N LEU A 65 9.88 1.23 2.44
CA LEU A 65 10.16 0.75 1.08
C LEU A 65 11.55 0.12 0.95
N LEU A 66 12.54 0.60 1.72
CA LEU A 66 13.87 0.00 1.80
C LEU A 66 13.77 -1.48 2.17
N THR A 67 13.16 -1.78 3.32
CA THR A 67 12.99 -3.18 3.77
C THR A 67 12.12 -3.99 2.83
N LEU A 68 11.01 -3.42 2.33
CA LEU A 68 10.13 -4.12 1.40
C LEU A 68 10.89 -4.58 0.16
N THR A 69 11.66 -3.69 -0.47
CA THR A 69 12.40 -4.03 -1.68
C THR A 69 13.49 -5.06 -1.42
N GLU A 70 14.24 -4.94 -0.31
CA GLU A 70 15.30 -5.92 0.03
C GLU A 70 14.72 -7.32 0.26
N GLU A 71 13.62 -7.42 1.00
CA GLU A 71 12.96 -8.71 1.26
C GLU A 71 12.30 -9.28 -0.01
N PHE A 72 11.75 -8.41 -0.86
CA PHE A 72 11.21 -8.80 -2.16
C PHE A 72 12.30 -9.34 -3.10
N GLU A 73 13.42 -8.63 -3.23
CA GLU A 73 14.56 -9.04 -4.05
C GLU A 73 15.13 -10.37 -3.57
N ARG A 74 15.33 -10.52 -2.25
CA ARG A 74 15.77 -11.78 -1.63
C ARG A 74 14.81 -12.95 -1.90
N GLY A 75 13.51 -12.70 -1.95
CA GLY A 75 12.51 -13.69 -2.33
C GLY A 75 12.57 -14.05 -3.82
N MET A 76 12.72 -13.05 -4.69
CA MET A 76 12.82 -13.25 -6.14
C MET A 76 14.10 -14.00 -6.55
N GLU A 77 15.22 -13.76 -5.88
CA GLU A 77 16.47 -14.51 -6.07
C GLU A 77 16.33 -16.01 -5.79
N GLN A 78 15.39 -16.41 -4.93
CA GLN A 78 15.12 -17.83 -4.61
C GLN A 78 14.24 -18.52 -5.65
N VAL A 79 13.54 -17.76 -6.51
CA VAL A 79 12.72 -18.28 -7.61
C VAL A 79 13.52 -18.42 -8.91
N LEU A 80 14.53 -17.57 -9.10
CA LEU A 80 15.46 -17.61 -10.23
C LEU A 80 16.36 -18.86 -10.39
N PRO A 81 16.64 -19.73 -9.38
CA PRO A 81 17.50 -20.90 -9.57
C PRO A 81 16.83 -22.08 -10.30
N SER A 82 15.53 -22.00 -10.64
CA SER A 82 14.79 -23.10 -11.24
C SER A 82 14.16 -22.72 -12.58
N GLU A 83 14.97 -22.67 -13.65
CA GLU A 83 14.67 -22.91 -15.08
C GLU A 83 13.37 -22.39 -15.77
N ALA A 84 12.50 -21.62 -15.12
CA ALA A 84 11.12 -21.39 -15.59
C ALA A 84 10.84 -20.03 -16.25
N LEU A 85 11.78 -19.08 -16.23
CA LEU A 85 11.64 -17.80 -16.91
C LEU A 85 12.65 -17.74 -18.06
N PRO A 86 12.25 -17.98 -19.32
CA PRO A 86 13.18 -17.88 -20.42
C PRO A 86 13.69 -16.44 -20.50
N ALA A 87 14.99 -16.30 -20.34
CA ALA A 87 15.73 -15.14 -20.78
C ALA A 87 15.31 -14.84 -22.23
N GLY A 88 14.99 -13.58 -22.50
CA GLY A 88 14.65 -13.14 -23.84
C GLY A 88 15.72 -13.60 -24.84
N GLU A 89 15.24 -13.92 -26.04
CA GLU A 89 16.03 -14.27 -27.22
C GLU A 89 17.35 -13.50 -27.29
N ILE A 90 18.47 -14.18 -27.02
CA ILE A 90 19.76 -13.78 -27.56
C ILE A 90 19.90 -14.54 -28.90
N PRO A 91 19.97 -13.84 -30.05
CA PRO A 91 20.16 -14.50 -31.33
C PRO A 91 21.57 -15.10 -31.38
N GLY A 92 21.67 -16.42 -31.33
CA GLY A 92 22.89 -17.17 -31.61
C GLY A 92 23.50 -17.85 -30.38
N GLY A 93 23.17 -19.13 -30.20
CA GLY A 93 23.84 -20.02 -29.26
C GLY A 93 23.30 -21.42 -29.40
N GLU A 94 24.03 -22.29 -30.08
CA GLU A 94 23.66 -23.69 -30.33
C GLU A 94 23.47 -24.48 -29.03
N GLY A 95 22.49 -25.38 -29.06
CA GLY A 95 21.94 -26.06 -27.89
C GLY A 95 22.86 -27.07 -27.22
N ALA A 96 22.62 -27.22 -25.92
CA ALA A 96 22.99 -28.40 -25.14
C ALA A 96 21.74 -28.87 -24.38
N CYS A 97 21.18 -30.01 -24.79
CA CYS A 97 20.09 -30.66 -24.07
C CYS A 97 20.62 -31.21 -22.73
N VAL A 98 20.02 -30.77 -21.63
CA VAL A 98 20.14 -31.39 -20.30
C VAL A 98 18.90 -32.29 -20.11
N PRO A 99 19.00 -33.48 -19.47
CA PRO A 99 17.90 -34.43 -19.45
C PRO A 99 16.76 -33.96 -18.55
N GLU A 100 15.54 -33.97 -19.08
CA GLU A 100 14.29 -33.75 -18.33
C GLU A 100 14.21 -34.70 -17.12
N ALA A 101 14.24 -34.12 -15.92
CA ALA A 101 13.92 -34.85 -14.71
C ALA A 101 12.44 -35.21 -14.72
N ALA A 102 12.14 -36.49 -14.55
CA ALA A 102 10.79 -37.02 -14.50
C ALA A 102 10.01 -36.49 -13.29
N GLY A 103 8.85 -35.86 -13.53
CA GLY A 103 7.70 -36.00 -12.62
C GLY A 103 7.09 -34.77 -11.96
N THR A 104 6.86 -33.66 -12.68
CA THR A 104 5.72 -32.74 -12.45
C THR A 104 5.28 -32.19 -13.81
N SER A 105 3.98 -32.03 -14.04
CA SER A 105 3.53 -31.40 -15.29
C SER A 105 3.90 -29.90 -15.27
N GLU A 106 4.33 -29.34 -16.39
CA GLU A 106 4.71 -27.91 -16.48
C GLU A 106 3.56 -26.94 -16.07
N GLU A 107 2.30 -27.38 -16.17
CA GLU A 107 1.12 -26.65 -15.65
C GLU A 107 1.16 -26.52 -14.13
N GLU A 108 1.49 -27.61 -13.43
CA GLU A 108 1.72 -27.56 -11.98
C GLU A 108 2.86 -26.56 -11.72
N THR A 109 3.93 -26.56 -12.50
CA THR A 109 5.06 -25.62 -12.31
C THR A 109 4.65 -24.14 -12.35
N PHE A 110 3.81 -23.70 -13.30
CA PHE A 110 3.38 -22.30 -13.36
C PHE A 110 2.34 -21.92 -12.31
N ALA A 111 1.43 -22.84 -11.94
CA ALA A 111 0.51 -22.60 -10.83
C ALA A 111 1.26 -22.47 -9.50
N HIS A 112 2.27 -23.33 -9.28
CA HIS A 112 3.18 -23.23 -8.13
C HIS A 112 3.96 -21.91 -8.17
N LEU A 113 4.49 -21.50 -9.32
CA LEU A 113 5.17 -20.21 -9.47
C LEU A 113 4.24 -19.02 -9.14
N TRP A 114 2.98 -19.05 -9.60
CA TRP A 114 2.01 -18.00 -9.27
C TRP A 114 1.77 -17.87 -7.77
N ILE A 115 1.62 -19.00 -7.07
CA ILE A 115 1.47 -19.05 -5.62
C ILE A 115 2.75 -18.56 -4.93
N GLN A 116 3.93 -19.00 -5.38
CA GLN A 116 5.22 -18.56 -4.85
C GLN A 116 5.41 -17.05 -5.01
N LEU A 117 5.06 -16.47 -6.16
CA LEU A 117 5.12 -15.02 -6.38
C LEU A 117 4.24 -14.29 -5.37
N GLY A 118 2.98 -14.70 -5.21
CA GLY A 118 2.08 -14.12 -4.20
C GLY A 118 2.67 -14.19 -2.78
N GLY A 119 3.25 -15.35 -2.41
CA GLY A 119 3.92 -15.53 -1.14
C GLY A 119 5.16 -14.64 -0.93
N ILE A 120 5.92 -14.33 -1.99
CA ILE A 120 7.06 -13.42 -1.92
C ILE A 120 6.61 -11.98 -1.65
N TYR A 121 5.57 -11.52 -2.37
CA TYR A 121 5.00 -10.21 -2.11
C TYR A 121 4.48 -10.10 -0.67
N GLU A 122 3.67 -11.08 -0.25
CA GLU A 122 3.12 -11.13 1.11
C GLU A 122 4.24 -11.13 2.16
N HIS A 123 5.25 -11.98 1.99
CA HIS A 123 6.38 -12.07 2.91
C HIS A 123 7.13 -10.74 3.00
N ALA A 124 7.48 -10.13 1.87
CA ALA A 124 8.19 -8.87 1.84
C ALA A 124 7.42 -7.75 2.56
N ILE A 125 6.10 -7.66 2.33
CA ILE A 125 5.24 -6.67 2.99
C ILE A 125 5.11 -6.95 4.49
N MET A 126 4.96 -8.21 4.89
CA MET A 126 4.91 -8.61 6.30
C MET A 126 6.21 -8.26 7.04
N ARG A 127 7.37 -8.48 6.41
CA ARG A 127 8.68 -8.10 6.96
C ARG A 127 8.81 -6.58 7.06
N ALA A 128 8.42 -5.84 6.04
CA ALA A 128 8.39 -4.39 6.06
C ALA A 128 7.46 -3.86 7.15
N SER A 129 6.27 -4.45 7.33
CA SER A 129 5.29 -4.02 8.33
C SER A 129 5.80 -4.14 9.77
N ARG A 130 6.63 -5.15 10.06
CA ARG A 130 7.25 -5.33 11.39
C ARG A 130 8.32 -4.30 11.71
N VAL A 131 8.85 -3.60 10.70
CA VAL A 131 9.87 -2.56 10.87
C VAL A 131 9.41 -1.17 10.40
N ALA A 132 8.18 -1.06 9.88
CA ALA A 132 7.55 0.18 9.43
C ALA A 132 7.44 1.20 10.56
N ARG A 133 7.84 2.43 10.29
CA ARG A 133 7.82 3.52 11.26
C ARG A 133 6.68 4.47 10.93
N GLY A 134 6.13 5.10 11.97
CA GLY A 134 5.04 6.04 11.85
C GLY A 134 3.74 5.45 11.28
N ASN A 135 2.74 6.31 11.21
CA ASN A 135 1.43 5.96 10.67
C ASN A 135 1.52 5.72 9.16
N SER A 136 2.33 6.51 8.45
CA SER A 136 2.43 6.44 7.00
C SER A 136 3.01 5.11 6.51
N GLY A 137 4.09 4.62 7.12
CA GLY A 137 4.67 3.32 6.83
C GLY A 137 3.73 2.17 7.19
N THR A 138 3.12 2.24 8.38
CA THR A 138 2.21 1.19 8.88
C THR A 138 0.96 1.07 8.00
N LEU A 139 0.35 2.19 7.60
CA LEU A 139 -0.82 2.21 6.72
C LEU A 139 -0.49 1.75 5.29
N LEU A 140 0.68 2.14 4.75
CA LEU A 140 1.16 1.67 3.46
C LEU A 140 1.30 0.14 3.45
N CYS A 141 1.93 -0.42 4.48
CA CYS A 141 2.09 -1.88 4.62
C CYS A 141 0.76 -2.60 4.80
N ALA A 142 -0.13 -2.10 5.67
CA ALA A 142 -1.44 -2.71 5.89
C ALA A 142 -2.30 -2.71 4.62
N TRP A 143 -2.27 -1.62 3.84
CA TRP A 143 -2.94 -1.51 2.55
C TRP A 143 -2.35 -2.48 1.53
N ALA A 144 -1.01 -2.49 1.39
CA ALA A 144 -0.33 -3.36 0.44
C ALA A 144 -0.55 -4.84 0.75
N LEU A 145 -0.54 -5.20 2.04
CA LEU A 145 -0.75 -6.57 2.49
C LEU A 145 -2.15 -7.06 2.10
N GLU A 146 -3.18 -6.25 2.39
CA GLU A 146 -4.55 -6.60 1.99
C GLU A 146 -4.71 -6.65 0.47
N ALA A 147 -4.13 -5.70 -0.27
CA ALA A 147 -4.20 -5.69 -1.74
C ALA A 147 -3.58 -6.98 -2.33
N VAL A 148 -2.39 -7.37 -1.86
CA VAL A 148 -1.72 -8.59 -2.32
C VAL A 148 -2.52 -9.84 -1.94
N ARG A 149 -3.00 -9.93 -0.70
CA ARG A 149 -3.80 -11.09 -0.27
C ARG A 149 -5.11 -11.19 -1.05
N SER A 150 -5.80 -10.08 -1.28
CA SER A 150 -7.04 -10.05 -2.05
C SER A 150 -6.81 -10.37 -3.54
N TYR A 151 -5.72 -9.91 -4.15
CA TYR A 151 -5.42 -10.18 -5.55
C TYR A 151 -5.02 -11.64 -5.81
N TRP A 152 -4.21 -12.24 -4.92
CA TRP A 152 -3.78 -13.64 -5.03
C TRP A 152 -4.69 -14.63 -4.30
N PHE A 153 -5.75 -14.16 -3.66
CA PHE A 153 -6.64 -14.96 -2.80
C PHE A 153 -5.87 -15.69 -1.67
N LEU A 154 -4.83 -15.06 -1.13
CA LEU A 154 -4.05 -15.61 -0.02
C LEU A 154 -4.87 -15.59 1.28
N PRO A 155 -4.60 -16.50 2.22
CA PRO A 155 -5.28 -16.53 3.52
C PRO A 155 -5.19 -15.19 4.27
N GLY A 156 -6.20 -14.88 5.08
CA GLY A 156 -6.22 -13.67 5.90
C GLY A 156 -6.51 -12.37 5.12
N ASN A 157 -7.13 -12.48 3.93
CA ASN A 157 -7.74 -11.34 3.25
C ASN A 157 -9.10 -11.00 3.87
N LEU A 158 -9.51 -9.74 3.72
CA LEU A 158 -10.72 -9.21 4.33
C LEU A 158 -11.99 -9.91 3.81
N ALA A 159 -12.00 -10.35 2.55
CA ALA A 159 -13.13 -11.06 1.97
C ALA A 159 -13.38 -12.42 2.67
N GLN A 160 -12.33 -13.15 3.03
CA GLN A 160 -12.44 -14.39 3.80
C GLN A 160 -12.86 -14.13 5.25
N GLU A 161 -12.36 -13.07 5.87
CA GLU A 161 -12.69 -12.69 7.24
C GLU A 161 -14.18 -12.36 7.42
N LEU A 162 -14.75 -11.64 6.45
CA LEU A 162 -16.14 -11.16 6.52
C LEU A 162 -17.16 -12.12 5.87
N GLY A 163 -16.71 -13.06 5.05
CA GLY A 163 -17.60 -13.95 4.29
C GLY A 163 -18.59 -13.15 3.43
N ASP A 164 -19.88 -13.48 3.51
CA ASP A 164 -20.93 -12.82 2.71
C ASP A 164 -21.04 -11.31 2.99
N ALA A 165 -20.67 -10.85 4.19
CA ALA A 165 -20.72 -9.43 4.54
C ALA A 165 -19.68 -8.59 3.76
N ALA A 166 -18.65 -9.23 3.18
CA ALA A 166 -17.64 -8.57 2.35
C ALA A 166 -18.26 -7.85 1.15
N ALA A 167 -19.34 -8.39 0.57
CA ALA A 167 -20.00 -7.82 -0.60
C ALA A 167 -20.76 -6.52 -0.28
N GLU A 168 -21.10 -6.29 0.99
CA GLU A 168 -21.82 -5.08 1.44
C GLU A 168 -20.88 -3.92 1.77
N LEU A 169 -19.55 -4.13 1.73
CA LEU A 169 -18.59 -3.06 1.92
C LEU A 169 -18.79 -1.97 0.85
N PRO A 170 -18.87 -0.68 1.22
CA PRO A 170 -19.23 0.41 0.30
C PRO A 170 -18.44 0.44 -1.02
N LEU A 171 -17.11 0.31 -0.97
CA LEU A 171 -16.24 0.36 -2.15
C LEU A 171 -16.38 -0.91 -3.00
N VAL A 172 -16.52 -2.07 -2.37
CA VAL A 172 -16.72 -3.35 -3.06
C VAL A 172 -18.06 -3.34 -3.80
N ARG A 173 -19.13 -2.94 -3.11
CA ARG A 173 -20.46 -2.82 -3.70
C ARG A 173 -20.51 -1.83 -4.86
N ALA A 174 -19.84 -0.69 -4.73
CA ALA A 174 -19.75 0.29 -5.81
C ALA A 174 -19.00 -0.27 -7.02
N LEU A 175 -17.88 -0.95 -6.79
CA LEU A 175 -17.10 -1.62 -7.83
C LEU A 175 -17.91 -2.70 -8.57
N GLU A 176 -18.60 -3.58 -7.84
CA GLU A 176 -19.39 -4.65 -8.47
C GLU A 176 -20.55 -4.08 -9.28
N ALA A 177 -21.21 -3.02 -8.78
CA ALA A 177 -22.24 -2.33 -9.55
C ALA A 177 -21.68 -1.68 -10.83
N ASP A 178 -20.45 -1.17 -10.81
CA ASP A 178 -19.78 -0.62 -11.99
C ASP A 178 -19.43 -1.72 -13.00
N TYR A 179 -18.92 -2.84 -12.50
CA TYR A 179 -18.57 -4.02 -13.29
C TYR A 179 -19.80 -4.62 -14.01
N GLU A 180 -20.90 -4.80 -13.28
CA GLU A 180 -22.18 -5.26 -13.85
C GLU A 180 -22.69 -4.33 -14.95
N ARG A 181 -22.53 -3.01 -14.80
CA ARG A 181 -22.92 -2.04 -15.84
C ARG A 181 -22.08 -2.19 -17.11
N VAL A 182 -20.79 -2.49 -16.99
CA VAL A 182 -19.94 -2.75 -18.16
C VAL A 182 -20.37 -4.04 -18.87
N LEU A 183 -20.64 -5.11 -18.11
CA LEU A 183 -21.12 -6.38 -18.69
C LEU A 183 -22.50 -6.25 -19.36
N ALA A 184 -23.40 -5.45 -18.78
CA ALA A 184 -24.70 -5.14 -19.38
C ALA A 184 -24.59 -4.34 -20.69
N GLY A 185 -23.43 -3.73 -20.96
CA GLY A 185 -23.14 -2.98 -22.19
C GLY A 185 -23.02 -3.83 -23.46
N GLY A 186 -23.02 -5.15 -23.35
CA GLY A 186 -22.99 -6.10 -24.48
C GLY A 186 -21.73 -6.95 -24.53
N SER A 187 -21.66 -7.85 -25.52
CA SER A 187 -20.51 -8.74 -25.70
C SER A 187 -19.27 -7.95 -26.13
N LEU A 188 -18.19 -8.17 -25.40
CA LEU A 188 -16.88 -7.59 -25.68
C LEU A 188 -16.06 -8.58 -26.52
N PRO A 189 -15.13 -8.09 -27.36
CA PRO A 189 -14.11 -8.97 -27.94
C PRO A 189 -13.31 -9.69 -26.83
N LYS A 190 -12.91 -10.97 -27.04
CA LYS A 190 -12.18 -11.79 -26.04
C LYS A 190 -11.00 -11.07 -25.36
N HIS A 191 -10.25 -10.26 -26.11
CA HIS A 191 -9.11 -9.50 -25.54
C HIS A 191 -9.55 -8.36 -24.58
N ARG A 192 -10.72 -7.76 -24.80
CA ARG A 192 -11.33 -6.74 -23.93
C ARG A 192 -11.99 -7.36 -22.70
N GLU A 193 -12.57 -8.55 -22.83
CA GLU A 193 -13.07 -9.34 -21.70
C GLU A 193 -11.93 -9.66 -20.73
N VAL A 194 -10.83 -10.22 -21.23
CA VAL A 194 -9.63 -10.50 -20.42
C VAL A 194 -9.06 -9.23 -19.78
N LYS A 195 -9.01 -8.10 -20.51
CA LYS A 195 -8.56 -6.82 -19.93
C LYS A 195 -9.48 -6.33 -18.82
N LEU A 196 -10.79 -6.51 -18.97
CA LEU A 196 -11.80 -6.16 -17.98
C LEU A 196 -11.69 -7.04 -16.72
N GLU A 197 -11.47 -8.34 -16.88
CA GLU A 197 -11.25 -9.28 -15.76
C GLU A 197 -10.01 -8.89 -14.94
N TYR A 198 -8.88 -8.59 -15.58
CA TYR A 198 -7.70 -8.11 -14.87
C TYR A 198 -7.95 -6.77 -14.16
N ALA A 199 -8.61 -5.82 -14.83
CA ALA A 199 -8.93 -4.53 -14.24
C ALA A 199 -9.88 -4.65 -13.04
N HIS A 200 -10.87 -5.55 -13.11
CA HIS A 200 -11.78 -5.83 -11.99
C HIS A 200 -11.05 -6.51 -10.85
N ALA A 201 -10.19 -7.50 -11.11
CA ALA A 201 -9.37 -8.14 -10.07
C ALA A 201 -8.44 -7.15 -9.34
N GLU A 202 -7.79 -6.25 -10.09
CA GLU A 202 -6.97 -5.18 -9.52
C GLU A 202 -7.81 -4.19 -8.70
N ALA A 203 -8.89 -3.65 -9.27
CA ALA A 203 -9.79 -2.72 -8.57
C ALA A 203 -10.37 -3.34 -7.29
N ARG A 204 -10.73 -4.62 -7.34
CA ARG A 204 -11.30 -5.37 -6.21
C ARG A 204 -10.29 -5.52 -5.09
N ALA A 205 -9.05 -5.85 -5.42
CA ALA A 205 -7.96 -5.89 -4.43
C ALA A 205 -7.74 -4.52 -3.78
N MET A 206 -7.74 -3.43 -4.57
CA MET A 206 -7.62 -2.07 -4.05
C MET A 206 -8.82 -1.66 -3.19
N ALA A 207 -10.04 -2.10 -3.53
CA ALA A 207 -11.25 -1.86 -2.76
C ALA A 207 -11.19 -2.51 -1.37
N PHE A 208 -10.82 -3.80 -1.28
CA PHE A 208 -10.64 -4.45 0.01
C PHE A 208 -9.53 -3.81 0.84
N ALA A 209 -8.42 -3.44 0.20
CA ALA A 209 -7.32 -2.75 0.87
C ALA A 209 -7.75 -1.40 1.44
N ALA A 210 -8.48 -0.59 0.67
CA ALA A 210 -9.01 0.68 1.13
C ALA A 210 -10.03 0.49 2.27
N GLU A 211 -10.91 -0.52 2.21
CA GLU A 211 -11.87 -0.82 3.29
C GLU A 211 -11.19 -1.25 4.58
N ARG A 212 -10.10 -2.04 4.51
CA ARG A 212 -9.33 -2.42 5.69
C ARG A 212 -8.74 -1.19 6.39
N ILE A 213 -8.20 -0.24 5.61
CA ILE A 213 -7.67 1.00 6.19
C ILE A 213 -8.80 1.90 6.72
N ARG A 214 -9.92 2.01 6.01
CA ARG A 214 -11.12 2.75 6.47
C ARG A 214 -11.61 2.23 7.81
N ALA A 215 -11.64 0.91 8.00
CA ALA A 215 -12.02 0.29 9.26
C ALA A 215 -11.03 0.58 10.41
N SER A 216 -9.74 0.77 10.09
CA SER A 216 -8.68 0.99 11.08
C SER A 216 -8.58 2.45 11.53
N VAL A 217 -8.76 3.39 10.60
CA VAL A 217 -8.52 4.83 10.77
C VAL A 217 -9.82 5.64 10.94
N GLY A 218 -10.93 5.17 10.34
CA GLY A 218 -12.24 5.81 10.40
C GLY A 218 -12.65 6.58 9.15
N GLU A 219 -13.95 6.65 8.89
CA GLU A 219 -14.57 7.23 7.69
C GLU A 219 -14.25 8.72 7.50
N GLN A 220 -14.19 9.45 8.61
CA GLN A 220 -13.95 10.89 8.61
C GLN A 220 -12.58 11.28 8.04
N MET A 221 -11.62 10.35 8.03
CA MET A 221 -10.24 10.58 7.57
C MET A 221 -10.08 10.35 6.06
N VAL A 222 -11.12 9.83 5.40
CA VAL A 222 -11.09 9.49 3.97
C VAL A 222 -10.75 10.68 3.08
N PRO A 223 -11.44 11.84 3.16
CA PRO A 223 -11.12 12.96 2.28
C PRO A 223 -9.81 13.68 2.65
N SER A 224 -9.23 13.36 3.82
CA SER A 224 -8.21 14.16 4.48
C SER A 224 -6.81 13.56 4.45
N THR A 225 -6.68 12.25 4.19
CA THR A 225 -5.43 11.50 4.32
C THR A 225 -5.13 10.69 3.06
N MET A 226 -4.10 9.83 3.11
CA MET A 226 -3.81 8.84 2.06
C MET A 226 -5.00 7.97 1.65
N LEU A 227 -6.00 7.81 2.50
CA LEU A 227 -7.26 7.16 2.16
C LEU A 227 -7.95 7.79 0.94
N SER A 228 -7.79 9.10 0.71
CA SER A 228 -8.37 9.79 -0.44
C SER A 228 -7.85 9.18 -1.75
N VAL A 229 -6.55 8.88 -1.81
CA VAL A 229 -5.92 8.23 -2.97
C VAL A 229 -6.29 6.75 -3.04
N MET A 230 -6.29 6.04 -1.90
CA MET A 230 -6.65 4.61 -1.84
C MET A 230 -8.09 4.35 -2.35
N VAL A 231 -9.03 5.23 -2.01
CA VAL A 231 -10.43 5.14 -2.48
C VAL A 231 -10.53 5.35 -3.98
N GLU A 232 -9.79 6.30 -4.57
CA GLU A 232 -9.81 6.47 -6.02
C GLU A 232 -9.17 5.28 -6.77
N LEU A 233 -8.17 4.62 -6.16
CA LEU A 233 -7.58 3.39 -6.72
C LEU A 233 -8.52 2.19 -6.71
N ALA A 234 -9.56 2.19 -5.88
CA ALA A 234 -10.57 1.13 -5.81
C ALA A 234 -11.58 1.16 -6.97
N ARG A 235 -11.64 2.25 -7.73
CA ARG A 235 -12.65 2.44 -8.77
C ARG A 235 -12.32 1.66 -10.04
N LEU A 236 -13.33 1.04 -10.66
CA LEU A 236 -13.14 0.33 -11.93
C LEU A 236 -12.65 1.25 -13.06
N ASP A 237 -13.13 2.50 -13.08
CA ASP A 237 -12.77 3.50 -14.10
C ASP A 237 -11.34 4.04 -13.97
N ALA A 238 -10.62 3.69 -12.88
CA ALA A 238 -9.18 3.87 -12.78
C ALA A 238 -8.40 2.78 -13.55
N HIS A 239 -9.03 1.65 -13.86
CA HIS A 239 -8.36 0.46 -14.43
C HIS A 239 -8.88 0.08 -15.82
N TYR A 240 -10.11 0.45 -16.14
CA TYR A 240 -10.78 0.07 -17.38
C TYR A 240 -11.60 1.22 -17.97
N ASP A 241 -11.48 1.40 -19.29
CA ASP A 241 -12.34 2.31 -20.05
C ASP A 241 -13.24 1.51 -21.02
N ALA A 242 -14.55 1.77 -20.99
CA ALA A 242 -15.56 1.04 -21.75
C ALA A 242 -15.68 1.47 -23.23
N SER A 243 -14.90 2.45 -23.69
CA SER A 243 -14.88 2.88 -25.09
C SER A 243 -14.50 1.73 -26.03
N GLN A 244 -15.17 1.69 -27.18
CA GLN A 244 -14.95 0.70 -28.23
C GLN A 244 -13.70 1.01 -29.08
N ASP A 245 -13.26 2.27 -29.09
CA ASP A 245 -12.02 2.69 -29.76
C ASP A 245 -10.84 2.48 -28.82
N ALA A 246 -9.94 1.56 -29.17
CA ALA A 246 -8.83 1.15 -28.31
C ALA A 246 -7.76 2.24 -28.11
N GLU A 247 -7.46 3.04 -29.13
CA GLU A 247 -6.48 4.13 -29.01
C GLU A 247 -7.06 5.28 -28.20
N ALA A 248 -8.31 5.66 -28.49
CA ALA A 248 -9.00 6.66 -27.69
C ALA A 248 -9.20 6.20 -26.24
N ALA A 249 -9.50 4.91 -26.01
CA ALA A 249 -9.67 4.35 -24.67
C ALA A 249 -8.40 4.46 -23.82
N ASP A 250 -7.21 4.29 -24.42
CA ASP A 250 -5.95 4.35 -23.67
C ASP A 250 -5.63 5.79 -23.23
N GLU A 251 -5.76 6.77 -24.13
CA GLU A 251 -5.55 8.18 -23.80
C GLU A 251 -6.62 8.72 -22.84
N VAL A 252 -7.87 8.33 -23.01
CA VAL A 252 -8.96 8.68 -22.07
C VAL A 252 -8.70 8.08 -20.69
N LEU A 253 -8.25 6.83 -20.62
CA LEU A 253 -7.91 6.19 -19.35
C LEU A 253 -6.72 6.87 -18.67
N LYS A 254 -5.68 7.24 -19.43
CA LYS A 254 -4.53 8.00 -18.90
C LYS A 254 -4.95 9.34 -18.30
N GLU A 255 -5.77 10.10 -19.01
CA GLU A 255 -6.25 11.39 -18.52
C GLU A 255 -7.21 11.23 -17.33
N ARG A 256 -8.08 10.21 -17.36
CA ARG A 256 -8.95 9.84 -16.23
C ARG A 256 -8.15 9.56 -14.97
N ARG A 257 -7.14 8.70 -15.07
CA ARG A 257 -6.22 8.34 -13.98
C ARG A 257 -5.55 9.58 -13.40
N ARG A 258 -4.99 10.45 -14.25
CA ARG A 258 -4.37 11.70 -13.82
C ARG A 258 -5.35 12.62 -13.10
N ALA A 259 -6.57 12.75 -13.62
CA ALA A 259 -7.61 13.58 -13.03
C ALA A 259 -8.08 13.03 -11.67
N LEU A 260 -8.27 11.72 -11.54
CA LEU A 260 -8.65 11.07 -10.27
C LEU A 260 -7.60 11.32 -9.19
N MET A 261 -6.31 11.08 -9.51
CA MET A 261 -5.23 11.26 -8.54
C MET A 261 -5.03 12.73 -8.16
N ARG A 262 -5.14 13.66 -9.12
CA ARG A 262 -5.14 15.10 -8.83
C ARG A 262 -6.25 15.45 -7.86
N ALA A 263 -7.48 15.05 -8.18
CA ALA A 263 -8.65 15.37 -7.36
C ALA A 263 -8.55 14.77 -5.96
N ALA A 264 -7.99 13.56 -5.82
CA ALA A 264 -7.76 12.93 -4.52
C ALA A 264 -6.82 13.76 -3.64
N LEU A 265 -5.72 14.26 -4.20
CA LEU A 265 -4.73 15.07 -3.49
C LEU A 265 -5.25 16.48 -3.21
N GLU A 266 -5.92 17.12 -4.15
CA GLU A 266 -6.56 18.43 -3.93
C GLU A 266 -7.66 18.35 -2.88
N ARG A 267 -8.36 17.21 -2.77
CA ARG A 267 -9.37 16.97 -1.73
C ARG A 267 -8.78 16.99 -0.33
N THR A 268 -7.57 16.48 -0.11
CA THR A 268 -6.94 16.55 1.22
C THR A 268 -6.65 17.98 1.65
N ALA A 269 -6.32 18.85 0.68
CA ALA A 269 -6.13 20.27 0.93
C ALA A 269 -7.45 21.02 1.20
N GLN A 270 -8.56 20.56 0.60
CA GLN A 270 -9.89 21.14 0.80
C GLN A 270 -10.53 20.70 2.12
N PHE A 271 -10.26 19.46 2.53
CA PHE A 271 -10.82 18.83 3.72
C PHE A 271 -9.70 18.31 4.62
N PRO A 272 -8.83 19.20 5.14
CA PRO A 272 -7.73 18.77 6.00
C PRO A 272 -8.26 18.19 7.32
N PRO A 273 -7.48 17.35 8.00
CA PRO A 273 -7.86 16.81 9.30
C PRO A 273 -7.86 17.88 10.42
N SER A 274 -7.14 18.99 10.23
CA SER A 274 -7.18 20.16 11.10
C SER A 274 -7.26 21.47 10.30
N PRO A 275 -7.90 22.54 10.82
CA PRO A 275 -8.05 23.80 10.09
C PRO A 275 -6.73 24.49 9.72
N GLU A 276 -5.67 24.26 10.49
CA GLU A 276 -4.33 24.86 10.27
C GLU A 276 -3.66 24.37 8.99
N LEU A 277 -4.08 23.21 8.49
CA LEU A 277 -3.56 22.57 7.28
C LEU A 277 -4.41 22.91 6.04
N ALA A 278 -5.38 23.82 6.14
CA ALA A 278 -6.23 24.19 5.02
C ALA A 278 -5.42 24.73 3.84
N GLY A 279 -5.66 24.15 2.66
CA GLY A 279 -4.92 24.47 1.43
C GLY A 279 -3.64 23.68 1.24
N PHE A 280 -3.16 22.91 2.23
CA PHE A 280 -1.99 22.05 2.10
C PHE A 280 -2.41 20.63 1.72
N VAL A 281 -1.71 20.05 0.74
CA VAL A 281 -1.87 18.62 0.43
C VAL A 281 -1.32 17.80 1.59
N ASP A 282 -2.00 16.71 1.93
CA ASP A 282 -1.54 15.80 2.99
C ASP A 282 -0.24 15.10 2.55
N ALA A 283 0.78 15.15 3.42
CA ALA A 283 2.07 14.53 3.16
C ALA A 283 1.94 13.00 3.01
N GLY A 284 1.07 12.38 3.80
CA GLY A 284 0.79 10.95 3.71
C GLY A 284 0.17 10.57 2.37
N ALA A 285 -0.83 11.32 1.90
CA ALA A 285 -1.49 11.11 0.62
C ALA A 285 -0.56 11.31 -0.57
N LEU A 286 0.24 12.38 -0.55
CA LEU A 286 1.21 12.63 -1.62
C LEU A 286 2.32 11.58 -1.62
N GLY A 287 2.82 11.20 -0.44
CA GLY A 287 3.81 10.13 -0.29
C GLY A 287 3.27 8.78 -0.78
N PHE A 288 2.04 8.42 -0.43
CA PHE A 288 1.39 7.22 -0.94
C PHE A 288 1.22 7.26 -2.47
N TYR A 289 0.72 8.38 -3.02
CA TYR A 289 0.61 8.57 -4.47
C TYR A 289 1.98 8.40 -5.16
N LEU A 290 3.04 8.98 -4.61
CA LEU A 290 4.40 8.86 -5.18
C LEU A 290 4.91 7.41 -5.14
N ALA A 291 4.71 6.73 -4.01
CA ALA A 291 5.17 5.36 -3.79
C ALA A 291 4.39 4.31 -4.60
N VAL A 292 3.09 4.49 -4.79
CA VAL A 292 2.18 3.45 -5.32
C VAL A 292 1.72 3.73 -6.75
N VAL A 293 1.52 5.00 -7.11
CA VAL A 293 0.93 5.39 -8.39
C VAL A 293 1.96 6.01 -9.32
N HIS A 294 2.72 7.00 -8.85
CA HIS A 294 3.70 7.70 -9.68
C HIS A 294 4.86 6.79 -10.11
N SER A 295 5.30 5.90 -9.22
CA SER A 295 6.33 4.90 -9.48
C SER A 295 5.83 3.66 -10.24
N ASN A 296 4.52 3.54 -10.49
CA ASN A 296 3.93 2.36 -11.08
C ASN A 296 4.19 2.32 -12.60
N PRO A 297 4.96 1.34 -13.12
CA PRO A 297 5.27 1.28 -14.54
C PRO A 297 4.03 1.07 -15.43
N ARG A 298 2.91 0.58 -14.90
CA ARG A 298 1.64 0.41 -15.65
C ARG A 298 0.83 1.71 -15.77
N TRP A 299 1.24 2.75 -15.04
CA TRP A 299 0.64 4.07 -15.05
C TRP A 299 1.52 5.10 -15.75
N GLU A 300 2.56 4.65 -16.46
CA GLU A 300 3.43 5.53 -17.24
C GLU A 300 2.61 6.38 -18.22
N GLY A 301 2.86 7.70 -18.22
CA GLY A 301 2.08 8.69 -18.98
C GLY A 301 0.71 9.06 -18.37
N ALA A 302 0.18 8.28 -17.42
CA ALA A 302 -1.10 8.51 -16.73
C ALA A 302 -0.94 9.22 -15.38
N THR A 303 0.26 9.66 -15.03
CA THR A 303 0.58 10.29 -13.74
C THR A 303 0.62 11.82 -13.87
N LEU A 304 0.64 12.49 -12.72
CA LEU A 304 0.97 13.91 -12.62
C LEU A 304 2.42 14.13 -13.07
N ASN A 305 2.64 15.23 -13.80
CA ASN A 305 3.99 15.64 -14.17
C ASN A 305 4.74 16.26 -12.97
N GLU A 306 6.05 16.43 -13.13
CA GLU A 306 6.94 16.93 -12.07
C GLU A 306 6.50 18.31 -11.57
N ALA A 307 6.15 19.24 -12.45
CA ALA A 307 5.67 20.58 -12.06
C ALA A 307 4.39 20.52 -11.22
N GLN A 308 3.49 19.58 -11.49
CA GLN A 308 2.27 19.38 -10.71
C GLN A 308 2.59 18.80 -9.34
N VAL A 309 3.47 17.81 -9.24
CA VAL A 309 3.95 17.26 -7.97
C VAL A 309 4.64 18.34 -7.13
N GLU A 310 5.56 19.11 -7.73
CA GLU A 310 6.23 20.23 -7.07
C GLU A 310 5.27 21.30 -6.57
N SER A 311 4.19 21.57 -7.31
CA SER A 311 3.17 22.52 -6.87
C SER A 311 2.42 22.05 -5.63
N MET A 312 2.22 20.73 -5.49
CA MET A 312 1.54 20.11 -4.34
C MET A 312 2.44 20.02 -3.10
N LEU A 313 3.77 20.06 -3.29
CA LEU A 313 4.76 20.09 -2.20
C LEU A 313 4.92 21.49 -1.57
N ARG A 314 4.37 22.53 -2.21
CA ARG A 314 4.50 23.92 -1.71
C ARG A 314 3.26 24.31 -0.94
N ALA A 315 3.49 25.06 0.13
CA ALA A 315 2.42 25.84 0.78
C ALA A 315 1.72 26.74 -0.26
N PRO A 316 0.39 26.93 -0.17
CA PRO A 316 -0.28 28.01 -0.88
C PRO A 316 0.48 29.31 -0.57
N SER A 317 1.03 29.96 -1.59
CA SER A 317 1.64 31.28 -1.41
C SER A 317 0.59 32.19 -0.77
N ALA A 318 0.94 32.82 0.36
CA ALA A 318 0.10 33.75 1.11
C ALA A 318 -0.31 34.95 0.24
N GLY A 319 -1.29 34.71 -0.63
CA GLY A 319 -1.48 35.48 -1.85
C GLY A 319 -2.94 35.68 -2.22
N VAL A 320 -3.88 35.55 -1.29
CA VAL A 320 -5.20 36.22 -1.29
C VAL A 320 -5.70 36.36 0.16
N ALA A 321 -5.00 37.13 0.99
CA ALA A 321 -5.54 37.64 2.25
C ALA A 321 -5.11 39.09 2.41
N SER A 322 -5.71 39.98 1.60
CA SER A 322 -5.70 41.40 1.90
C SER A 322 -6.91 41.72 2.78
N ALA A 323 -6.61 42.30 3.93
CA ALA A 323 -7.50 42.99 4.87
C ALA A 323 -8.39 42.13 5.80
N VAL A 324 -7.80 41.65 6.90
CA VAL A 324 -8.13 42.15 8.25
C VAL A 324 -6.86 42.09 9.09
N GLY A 325 -6.47 43.22 9.68
CA GLY A 325 -5.27 43.31 10.52
C GLY A 325 -5.36 42.37 11.73
N SER A 326 -4.31 41.61 11.94
CA SER A 326 -3.98 41.04 13.25
C SER A 326 -2.47 41.21 13.40
N GLU A 327 -2.10 41.85 14.49
CA GLU A 327 -0.72 42.15 14.86
C GLU A 327 0.15 40.88 14.89
N PRO A 328 1.48 40.99 14.74
CA PRO A 328 2.34 39.83 14.74
C PRO A 328 2.28 39.21 16.13
N ALA A 329 1.59 38.06 16.24
CA ALA A 329 1.74 37.19 17.38
C ALA A 329 3.22 36.80 17.44
N GLU A 330 3.88 37.24 18.51
CA GLU A 330 5.21 36.78 18.89
C GLU A 330 5.26 35.27 18.71
N HIS A 331 6.33 34.80 18.05
CA HIS A 331 6.65 33.40 17.94
C HIS A 331 6.68 32.77 19.33
N ALA A 332 5.57 32.15 19.73
CA ALA A 332 5.60 31.05 20.66
C ALA A 332 6.28 29.92 19.88
N GLU A 333 7.59 29.78 20.07
CA GLU A 333 8.27 28.50 19.89
C GLU A 333 7.40 27.47 20.60
N GLY A 334 6.67 26.65 19.82
CA GLY A 334 5.82 25.61 20.37
C GLY A 334 6.68 24.73 21.25
N GLU A 335 6.34 24.67 22.54
CA GLU A 335 6.89 23.69 23.48
C GLU A 335 6.82 22.32 22.78
N GLY A 336 7.98 21.76 22.45
CA GLY A 336 8.07 20.46 21.78
C GLY A 336 7.23 19.47 22.56
N GLN A 337 6.24 18.85 21.90
CA GLN A 337 5.36 17.88 22.55
C GLN A 337 6.23 16.77 23.13
N SER A 338 6.39 16.76 24.46
CA SER A 338 7.15 15.73 25.16
C SER A 338 6.31 14.46 25.15
N GLY A 339 6.65 13.54 24.25
CA GLY A 339 5.96 12.28 24.10
C GLY A 339 6.83 11.25 23.38
N TRP A 340 6.38 10.01 23.43
CA TRP A 340 7.05 8.85 22.88
C TRP A 340 6.16 8.17 21.87
N GLU A 341 6.74 7.79 20.75
CA GLU A 341 6.15 6.88 19.80
C GLU A 341 6.45 5.45 20.26
N LEU A 342 5.41 4.65 20.51
CA LEU A 342 5.50 3.24 20.81
C LEU A 342 4.90 2.43 19.66
N MET A 343 5.73 1.56 19.06
CA MET A 343 5.36 0.69 17.95
C MET A 343 5.77 -0.74 18.23
N GLY A 344 5.06 -1.70 17.63
CA GLY A 344 5.41 -3.11 17.72
C GLY A 344 4.29 -4.02 17.25
N THR A 345 4.44 -5.30 17.54
CA THR A 345 3.45 -6.32 17.21
C THR A 345 2.87 -6.92 18.49
N LEU A 346 1.55 -7.03 18.52
CA LEU A 346 0.81 -7.63 19.62
C LEU A 346 0.13 -8.91 19.12
N THR A 347 0.37 -10.02 19.80
CA THR A 347 -0.40 -11.26 19.61
C THR A 347 -1.45 -11.35 20.71
N CYS A 348 -2.71 -11.15 20.36
CA CYS A 348 -3.86 -11.24 21.27
C CYS A 348 -5.16 -11.58 20.53
N GLU A 349 -6.12 -12.13 21.28
CA GLU A 349 -7.45 -12.44 20.75
C GLU A 349 -8.20 -11.16 20.32
N PRO A 350 -9.02 -11.17 19.26
CA PRO A 350 -9.73 -9.99 18.78
C PRO A 350 -10.60 -9.29 19.84
N LEU A 351 -11.19 -10.04 20.75
CA LEU A 351 -11.97 -9.47 21.86
C LEU A 351 -11.10 -8.72 22.87
N ALA A 352 -9.89 -9.23 23.15
CA ALA A 352 -8.91 -8.57 24.01
C ALA A 352 -8.46 -7.25 23.38
N LEU A 353 -8.21 -7.24 22.07
CA LEU A 353 -7.88 -6.01 21.34
C LEU A 353 -9.00 -4.97 21.39
N ALA A 354 -10.27 -5.39 21.27
CA ALA A 354 -11.42 -4.50 21.35
C ALA A 354 -11.55 -3.83 22.73
N GLN A 355 -11.06 -4.47 23.79
CA GLN A 355 -10.98 -3.91 25.14
C GLN A 355 -9.76 -3.00 25.32
N LEU A 356 -8.61 -3.38 24.76
CA LEU A 356 -7.37 -2.60 24.81
C LEU A 356 -7.49 -1.25 24.09
N ARG A 357 -8.16 -1.20 22.92
CA ARG A 357 -8.25 0.01 22.09
C ARG A 357 -8.72 1.26 22.86
N PRO A 358 -9.90 1.28 23.52
CA PRO A 358 -10.35 2.48 24.23
C PRO A 358 -9.43 2.89 25.40
N GLU A 359 -8.73 1.93 26.01
CA GLU A 359 -7.75 2.24 27.06
C GLU A 359 -6.51 2.94 26.48
N LEU A 360 -6.00 2.48 25.35
CA LEU A 360 -4.89 3.15 24.65
C LEU A 360 -5.28 4.52 24.09
N GLU A 361 -6.48 4.65 23.53
CA GLU A 361 -7.02 5.95 23.08
C GLU A 361 -7.18 6.96 24.22
N ALA A 362 -7.33 6.49 25.47
CA ALA A 362 -7.37 7.35 26.64
C ALA A 362 -5.97 7.75 27.14
N MET A 363 -4.95 6.93 26.86
CA MET A 363 -3.57 7.16 27.29
C MET A 363 -2.76 8.01 26.32
N GLY A 364 -3.10 7.96 25.04
CA GLY A 364 -2.31 8.53 23.96
C GLY A 364 -3.16 9.05 22.80
N ASP A 365 -2.47 9.56 21.80
CA ASP A 365 -3.08 9.96 20.54
C ASP A 365 -2.51 9.15 19.37
N SER A 366 -3.03 9.40 18.17
CA SER A 366 -2.54 8.82 16.92
C SER A 366 -2.51 7.28 16.93
N LEU A 367 -3.39 6.64 17.71
CA LEU A 367 -3.48 5.18 17.80
C LEU A 367 -3.87 4.59 16.45
N LEU A 368 -3.02 3.70 15.96
CA LEU A 368 -3.26 2.85 14.81
C LEU A 368 -3.08 1.39 15.21
N ILE A 369 -4.09 0.58 14.93
CA ILE A 369 -4.04 -0.86 15.08
C ILE A 369 -4.51 -1.49 13.79
N THR A 370 -3.63 -2.26 13.14
CA THR A 370 -3.93 -2.94 11.87
C THR A 370 -3.68 -4.45 12.02
N PRO A 371 -4.57 -5.30 11.49
CA PRO A 371 -4.36 -6.75 11.52
C PRO A 371 -3.26 -7.15 10.54
N LEU A 372 -2.28 -7.92 11.02
CA LEU A 372 -1.30 -8.60 10.19
C LEU A 372 -1.73 -10.04 9.87
N ASP A 373 -2.33 -10.71 10.84
CA ASP A 373 -2.96 -12.01 10.67
C ASP A 373 -4.07 -12.17 11.72
N MET A 374 -5.33 -12.01 11.28
CA MET A 374 -6.50 -12.13 12.15
C MET A 374 -6.64 -13.53 12.77
N ALA A 375 -6.30 -14.57 12.02
CA ALA A 375 -6.45 -15.95 12.48
C ALA A 375 -5.41 -16.30 13.55
N ALA A 376 -4.21 -15.73 13.44
CA ALA A 376 -3.17 -15.83 14.46
C ALA A 376 -3.32 -14.80 15.60
N GLY A 377 -4.29 -13.89 15.52
CA GLY A 377 -4.44 -12.79 16.47
C GLY A 377 -3.25 -11.83 16.48
N LEU A 378 -2.57 -11.65 15.34
CA LEU A 378 -1.39 -10.81 15.21
C LEU A 378 -1.74 -9.41 14.67
N TRP A 379 -1.35 -8.40 15.42
CA TRP A 379 -1.68 -6.99 15.16
C TRP A 379 -0.40 -6.15 15.11
N ALA A 380 -0.33 -5.20 14.18
CA ALA A 380 0.61 -4.10 14.26
C ALA A 380 -0.04 -2.96 15.04
N LEU A 381 0.71 -2.40 15.99
CA LEU A 381 0.26 -1.34 16.88
C LEU A 381 1.23 -0.16 16.80
N HIS A 382 0.69 1.03 16.69
CA HIS A 382 1.40 2.30 16.78
C HIS A 382 0.57 3.27 17.63
N VAL A 383 1.16 3.87 18.65
CA VAL A 383 0.50 4.88 19.49
C VAL A 383 1.51 5.92 19.96
N HIS A 384 1.07 7.16 20.10
CA HIS A 384 1.85 8.22 20.74
C HIS A 384 1.39 8.37 22.18
N VAL A 385 2.33 8.27 23.12
CA VAL A 385 2.04 8.27 24.56
C VAL A 385 2.95 9.25 25.29
N PRO A 386 2.47 9.91 26.37
CA PRO A 386 3.32 10.77 27.19
C PRO A 386 4.41 9.99 27.93
N ASP A 387 4.13 8.74 28.31
CA ASP A 387 5.03 7.83 29.00
C ASP A 387 4.90 6.40 28.43
N ILE A 388 6.03 5.74 28.21
CA ILE A 388 6.11 4.41 27.60
C ILE A 388 5.70 3.33 28.59
N ASP A 389 6.16 3.42 29.84
CA ASP A 389 6.07 2.31 30.78
C ASP A 389 4.61 1.93 31.10
N PRO A 390 3.69 2.88 31.37
CA PRO A 390 2.28 2.56 31.56
C PRO A 390 1.64 1.94 30.32
N ALA A 391 1.97 2.45 29.13
CA ALA A 391 1.40 1.95 27.88
C ALA A 391 1.88 0.53 27.57
N ARG A 392 3.17 0.26 27.80
CA ARG A 392 3.76 -1.07 27.67
C ARG A 392 3.13 -2.06 28.65
N GLU A 393 2.99 -1.69 29.92
CA GLU A 393 2.37 -2.54 30.94
C GLU A 393 0.93 -2.89 30.55
N LEU A 394 0.16 -1.92 30.07
CA LEU A 394 -1.18 -2.14 29.55
C LEU A 394 -1.19 -3.14 28.38
N ILE A 395 -0.38 -2.91 27.35
CA ILE A 395 -0.31 -3.77 26.15
C ILE A 395 0.07 -5.21 26.54
N MET A 396 1.09 -5.38 27.39
CA MET A 396 1.54 -6.69 27.85
C MET A 396 0.50 -7.40 28.75
N GLY A 397 -0.43 -6.67 29.35
CA GLY A 397 -1.56 -7.24 30.08
C GLY A 397 -2.57 -7.96 29.18
N TYR A 398 -2.64 -7.60 27.90
CA TYR A 398 -3.61 -8.13 26.94
C TYR A 398 -3.07 -9.22 26.01
N GLY A 399 -1.74 -9.38 25.89
CA GLY A 399 -1.16 -10.38 25.00
C GLY A 399 0.37 -10.41 24.97
N GLN A 400 0.93 -11.09 23.96
CA GLN A 400 2.37 -11.16 23.75
C GLN A 400 2.84 -9.98 22.90
N TRP A 401 3.65 -9.11 23.49
CA TRP A 401 4.27 -7.96 22.83
C TRP A 401 5.64 -8.33 22.24
N SER A 402 5.87 -7.97 20.97
CA SER A 402 7.11 -8.24 20.23
C SER A 402 7.44 -7.12 19.25
N ASP A 403 8.63 -7.16 18.65
CA ASP A 403 9.09 -6.17 17.66
C ASP A 403 8.99 -4.70 18.15
N GLU A 404 9.19 -4.48 19.46
CA GLU A 404 9.08 -3.17 20.12
C GLU A 404 10.07 -2.17 19.52
N ARG A 405 9.55 -1.01 19.16
CA ARG A 405 10.31 0.14 18.65
C ARG A 405 9.79 1.38 19.33
N ILE A 406 10.72 2.18 19.83
CA ILE A 406 10.43 3.40 20.60
C ILE A 406 11.17 4.55 19.96
N SER A 407 10.52 5.71 19.86
CA SER A 407 11.15 6.94 19.36
C SER A 407 10.66 8.17 20.11
N SER A 408 11.53 9.15 20.27
CA SER A 408 11.18 10.43 20.90
C SER A 408 10.51 11.34 19.88
N LEU A 409 9.34 11.89 20.23
CA LEU A 409 8.64 12.86 19.38
C LEU A 409 9.29 14.26 19.43
N ALA A 410 10.16 14.51 20.42
CA ALA A 410 10.81 15.81 20.60
C ALA A 410 12.05 16.01 19.70
N ASP A 411 12.75 14.92 19.34
CA ASP A 411 14.07 15.03 18.69
C ASP A 411 14.05 14.80 17.17
N GLY A 412 12.93 14.35 16.58
CA GLY A 412 12.84 14.00 15.15
C GLY A 412 13.94 13.01 14.70
N ARG A 413 14.61 12.33 15.64
CA ARG A 413 15.73 11.42 15.43
C ARG A 413 15.50 10.17 16.26
N HIS A 414 15.35 9.05 15.57
CA HIS A 414 15.17 7.74 16.19
C HIS A 414 16.46 7.25 16.85
N ALA A 415 16.38 6.80 18.10
CA ALA A 415 17.41 5.99 18.73
C ALA A 415 17.11 4.51 18.45
N ASP A 416 17.94 3.85 17.65
CA ASP A 416 17.84 2.40 17.43
C ASP A 416 18.24 1.66 18.73
N HIS A 417 17.27 1.31 19.56
CA HIS A 417 17.50 0.38 20.68
C HIS A 417 17.18 -1.04 20.24
N ALA A 418 18.18 -1.73 19.70
CA ALA A 418 18.17 -3.19 19.66
C ALA A 418 18.34 -3.71 21.09
N CYS A 419 17.26 -4.23 21.69
CA CYS A 419 17.37 -5.00 22.92
C CYS A 419 17.95 -6.39 22.59
N GLY A 420 19.29 -6.44 22.45
CA GLY A 420 20.04 -7.68 22.44
C GLY A 420 20.26 -8.14 23.88
N ALA A 421 19.53 -9.17 24.29
CA ALA A 421 19.77 -9.85 25.56
C ALA A 421 21.19 -10.44 25.58
N GLU A 422 21.96 -10.06 26.60
CA GLU A 422 23.19 -10.74 27.00
C GLU A 422 22.90 -12.20 27.40
N GLY A 423 23.76 -13.12 26.97
CA GLY A 423 23.70 -14.52 27.36
C GLY A 423 24.94 -15.32 26.96
N GLY A 424 26.01 -15.21 27.75
CA GLY A 424 26.90 -16.34 28.04
C GLY A 424 28.28 -16.38 27.39
N ALA A 425 29.30 -15.91 28.13
CA ALA A 425 30.40 -16.73 28.66
C ALA A 425 31.18 -15.95 29.72
#